data_AF-A0AA42DLX6-F1
#
_entry.id   AF-A0AA42DLX6-F1
#
_cell.length_a   1.000
_cell.length_b   1.000
_cell.length_c   1.000
_cell.angle_alpha   90.00
_cell.angle_beta   90.00
_cell.angle_gamma   90.00
#
_symmetry.space_group_name_H-M   'P 1'
#
loop_
_entity.id
_entity.type
_entity.pdbx_description
1 polymer ?
#
loop_
_entity_poly.entity_id
_entity_poly.type
_entity_poly.pdbx_seq_one_letter_code
_entity_poly.pdbx_strand_id
1 'polypeptide(L)'
;MLSTNTIFERKVSVIEPKPCTIEAIYEMDNEAFEYFCDSLMENHSFISDLNKYMYVDSAGVIHGLLALNTESGDGILDSQGYDYARYTAFMPNAKEYVDKQISLVAEQIVKDAIQMSDECEYAFDCESAEKHYELLVTDDNGIGIILLHKLQECEEFSDIEIEDDVFYLKLKEEFKIEQTISEPTMQM
;
A
#
# COMPACT_ATOMS: atom_id res chain seq x y z
N MET A 1 17.60 7.17 21.92
CA MET A 1 16.96 8.49 21.76
C MET A 1 15.91 8.31 20.68
N LEU A 2 14.68 8.78 20.86
CA LEU A 2 13.66 8.75 19.81
C LEU A 2 13.76 10.09 19.05
N SER A 3 13.94 10.04 17.73
CA SER A 3 14.13 11.21 16.87
C SER A 3 13.21 11.13 15.66
N THR A 4 12.71 12.28 15.20
CA THR A 4 11.84 12.41 14.03
C THR A 4 12.00 13.82 13.45
N ASN A 5 11.68 13.99 12.17
CA ASN A 5 11.54 15.30 11.56
C ASN A 5 10.12 15.85 11.75
N THR A 6 9.96 17.17 11.74
CA THR A 6 8.64 17.83 11.82
C THR A 6 8.72 19.28 11.33
N ILE A 7 7.59 19.85 10.90
CA ILE A 7 7.47 21.24 10.50
C ILE A 7 6.82 22.04 11.64
N PHE A 8 7.51 23.07 12.12
CA PHE A 8 6.99 23.95 13.17
C PHE A 8 6.24 25.14 12.57
N GLU A 9 4.92 25.06 12.56
CA GLU A 9 4.05 26.16 12.16
C GLU A 9 3.77 27.14 13.30
N ARG A 10 3.40 28.38 12.95
CA ARG A 10 2.92 29.35 13.93
C ARG A 10 1.65 28.84 14.59
N LYS A 11 1.48 29.12 15.89
CA LYS A 11 0.28 28.71 16.66
C LYS A 11 -1.02 29.07 15.91
N VAL A 12 -1.88 28.08 15.75
CA VAL A 12 -3.26 28.21 15.26
C VAL A 12 -4.24 28.09 16.43
N SER A 13 -5.46 28.59 16.27
CA SER A 13 -6.49 28.52 17.32
C SER A 13 -7.08 27.11 17.50
N VAL A 14 -7.09 26.31 16.44
CA VAL A 14 -7.63 24.95 16.40
C VAL A 14 -6.79 24.14 15.41
N ILE A 15 -6.53 22.86 15.73
CA ILE A 15 -5.97 21.88 14.80
C ILE A 15 -7.15 21.03 14.29
N GLU A 16 -7.43 21.06 12.99
CA GLU A 16 -8.54 20.34 12.36
C GLU A 16 -7.99 19.28 11.39
N PRO A 17 -7.59 18.09 11.87
CA PRO A 17 -7.13 17.03 10.99
C PRO A 17 -8.27 16.58 10.06
N LYS A 18 -7.93 16.28 8.80
CA LYS A 18 -8.87 15.72 7.82
C LYS A 18 -8.57 14.23 7.64
N PRO A 19 -9.60 13.37 7.52
CA PRO A 19 -9.37 11.99 7.10
C PRO A 19 -8.81 11.98 5.68
N CYS A 20 -7.80 11.14 5.46
CA CYS A 20 -7.19 10.95 4.15
C CYS A 20 -6.87 9.49 3.89
N THR A 21 -7.00 9.08 2.63
CA THR A 21 -6.63 7.76 2.10
C THR A 21 -5.43 7.93 1.19
N ILE A 22 -4.45 7.04 1.32
CA ILE A 22 -3.30 6.96 0.42
C ILE A 22 -3.68 5.97 -0.68
N GLU A 23 -3.91 6.47 -1.88
CA GLU A 23 -4.31 5.66 -3.04
C GLU A 23 -3.11 5.26 -3.92
N ALA A 24 -2.03 6.04 -3.83
CA ALA A 24 -0.79 5.79 -4.55
C ALA A 24 0.42 6.17 -3.71
N ILE A 25 1.53 5.47 -3.93
CA ILE A 25 2.81 5.69 -3.29
C ILE A 25 3.88 5.78 -4.37
N TYR A 26 4.63 6.88 -4.36
CA TYR A 26 5.80 7.05 -5.21
C TYR A 26 7.05 7.07 -4.35
N GLU A 27 7.82 5.98 -4.39
CA GLU A 27 9.09 5.85 -3.70
C GLU A 27 10.21 6.60 -4.45
N MET A 28 11.02 7.35 -3.71
CA MET A 28 12.19 8.06 -4.24
C MET A 28 13.35 8.02 -3.23
N ASP A 29 14.57 8.28 -3.73
CA ASP A 29 15.76 8.42 -2.88
C ASP A 29 15.79 9.78 -2.18
N ASN A 30 16.78 9.99 -1.32
CA ASN A 30 16.87 11.22 -0.53
C ASN A 30 17.14 12.46 -1.41
N GLU A 31 17.93 12.35 -2.47
CA GLU A 31 18.25 13.47 -3.36
C GLU A 31 17.00 13.93 -4.13
N ALA A 32 16.24 13.00 -4.69
CA ALA A 32 14.99 13.29 -5.37
C ALA A 32 13.92 13.88 -4.42
N PHE A 33 13.85 13.37 -3.18
CA PHE A 33 12.92 13.89 -2.18
C PHE A 33 13.26 15.31 -1.73
N GLU A 34 14.53 15.61 -1.49
CA GLU A 34 14.98 16.97 -1.16
C GLU A 34 14.67 17.93 -2.32
N TYR A 35 14.96 17.53 -3.57
CA TYR A 35 14.61 18.31 -4.74
C TYR A 35 13.09 18.56 -4.83
N PHE A 36 12.27 17.53 -4.59
CA PHE A 36 10.82 17.68 -4.59
C PHE A 36 10.33 18.66 -3.52
N CYS A 37 10.87 18.58 -2.30
CA CYS A 37 10.57 19.51 -1.21
C CYS A 37 10.87 20.97 -1.58
N ASP A 38 11.96 21.21 -2.30
CA ASP A 38 12.39 22.55 -2.72
C ASP A 38 11.62 23.08 -3.97
N SER A 39 10.84 22.22 -4.64
CA SER A 39 10.21 22.51 -5.94
C SER A 39 8.72 22.16 -6.00
N LEU A 40 7.99 22.21 -4.88
CA LEU A 40 6.55 21.86 -4.80
C LEU A 40 5.63 22.68 -5.75
N MET A 41 6.08 23.85 -6.19
CA MET A 41 5.35 24.73 -7.11
C MET A 41 5.64 24.42 -8.60
N GLU A 42 6.61 23.55 -8.87
CA GLU A 42 6.96 23.09 -10.22
C GLU A 42 6.15 21.85 -10.59
N ASN A 43 5.96 21.62 -11.89
CA ASN A 43 5.30 20.41 -12.35
C ASN A 43 6.25 19.22 -12.22
N HIS A 44 5.74 18.11 -11.70
CA HIS A 44 6.48 16.86 -11.59
C HIS A 44 5.76 15.75 -12.36
N SER A 45 6.48 15.04 -13.22
CA SER A 45 5.89 13.98 -14.07
C SER A 45 5.16 12.92 -13.25
N PHE A 46 5.75 12.49 -12.13
CA PHE A 46 5.15 11.44 -11.30
C PHE A 46 3.81 11.85 -10.68
N ILE A 47 3.61 13.15 -10.42
CA ILE A 47 2.33 13.69 -9.95
C ILE A 47 1.30 13.63 -11.08
N SER A 48 1.70 14.02 -12.30
CA SER A 48 0.82 13.97 -13.47
C SER A 48 0.40 12.54 -13.81
N ASP A 49 1.35 11.59 -13.75
CA ASP A 49 1.12 10.18 -14.03
C ASP A 49 0.15 9.54 -13.01
N LEU A 50 0.22 9.96 -11.74
CA LEU A 50 -0.58 9.43 -10.64
C LEU A 50 -1.80 10.29 -10.28
N ASN A 51 -2.10 11.31 -11.09
CA ASN A 51 -3.16 12.28 -10.83
C ASN A 51 -4.54 11.63 -10.64
N LYS A 52 -4.81 10.54 -11.36
CA LYS A 52 -6.05 9.75 -11.24
C LYS A 52 -6.36 9.26 -9.82
N TYR A 53 -5.34 9.14 -8.96
CA TYR A 53 -5.48 8.70 -7.57
C TYR A 53 -5.76 9.84 -6.58
N MET A 54 -5.77 11.10 -7.04
CA MET A 54 -5.96 12.27 -6.20
C MET A 54 -7.33 12.91 -6.43
N TYR A 55 -8.25 12.71 -5.49
CA TYR A 55 -9.61 13.22 -5.57
C TYR A 55 -10.24 13.39 -4.19
N VAL A 56 -11.43 14.01 -4.14
CA VAL A 56 -12.27 14.04 -2.94
C VAL A 56 -13.50 13.22 -3.24
N ASP A 57 -13.77 12.21 -2.40
CA ASP A 57 -14.91 11.33 -2.59
C ASP A 57 -16.24 12.00 -2.21
N SER A 58 -17.34 11.27 -2.39
CA SER A 58 -18.68 11.76 -2.06
C SER A 58 -18.92 11.99 -0.56
N ALA A 59 -18.10 11.38 0.31
CA ALA A 59 -18.14 11.55 1.76
C ALA A 59 -17.24 12.71 2.25
N GLY A 60 -16.45 13.31 1.35
CA GLY A 60 -15.50 14.37 1.67
C GLY A 60 -14.16 13.88 2.21
N VAL A 61 -13.84 12.59 2.04
CA VAL A 61 -12.53 12.02 2.33
C VAL A 61 -11.55 12.46 1.24
N ILE A 62 -10.34 12.80 1.66
CA ILE A 62 -9.27 13.22 0.75
C ILE A 62 -8.49 11.98 0.32
N HIS A 63 -8.41 11.73 -0.97
CA HIS A 63 -7.61 10.66 -1.55
C HIS A 63 -6.34 11.27 -2.16
N GLY A 64 -5.18 10.69 -1.86
CA GLY A 64 -3.90 11.33 -2.13
C GLY A 64 -2.78 10.40 -2.56
N LEU A 65 -1.76 11.03 -3.13
CA LEU A 65 -0.48 10.46 -3.49
C LEU A 65 0.53 10.71 -2.37
N LEU A 66 1.17 9.66 -1.89
CA LEU A 66 2.29 9.76 -0.96
C LEU A 66 3.62 9.70 -1.73
N ALA A 67 4.31 10.82 -1.84
CA ALA A 67 5.73 10.84 -2.22
C ALA A 67 6.57 10.42 -0.99
N LEU A 68 7.30 9.30 -1.09
CA LEU A 68 7.96 8.65 0.04
C LEU A 68 9.48 8.62 -0.14
N ASN A 69 10.21 9.15 0.83
CA ASN A 69 11.66 9.02 0.90
C ASN A 69 12.02 7.65 1.50
N THR A 70 12.67 6.80 0.71
CA THR A 70 13.03 5.44 1.12
C THR A 70 14.16 5.37 2.16
N GLU A 71 14.98 6.40 2.26
CA GLU A 71 16.13 6.45 3.18
C GLU A 71 15.78 7.07 4.53
N SER A 72 15.12 8.23 4.53
CA SER A 72 14.70 8.90 5.78
C SER A 72 13.39 8.33 6.35
N GLY A 73 12.55 7.76 5.50
CA GLY A 73 11.23 7.27 5.84
C GLY A 73 10.16 8.35 5.94
N ASP A 74 10.49 9.63 5.72
CA ASP A 74 9.53 10.73 5.68
C ASP A 74 8.79 10.79 4.35
N GLY A 75 7.61 11.41 4.33
CA GLY A 75 6.81 11.56 3.13
C GLY A 75 6.09 12.90 3.01
N ILE A 76 5.63 13.18 1.80
CA ILE A 76 4.72 14.29 1.49
C ILE A 76 3.46 13.68 0.89
N LEU A 77 2.34 13.91 1.56
CA LEU A 77 1.01 13.58 1.04
C LEU A 77 0.51 14.75 0.20
N ASP A 78 0.22 14.52 -1.08
CA ASP A 78 -0.46 15.46 -1.98
C ASP A 78 -1.90 14.99 -2.25
N SER A 79 -2.81 15.95 -2.40
CA SER A 79 -4.26 15.72 -2.36
C SER A 79 -5.03 16.34 -3.51
N GLN A 80 -4.37 16.93 -4.52
CA GLN A 80 -5.07 17.54 -5.64
C GLN A 80 -4.53 17.10 -7.00
N GLY A 81 -5.46 16.79 -7.90
CA GLY A 81 -5.21 16.45 -9.31
C GLY A 81 -4.72 17.59 -10.20
N TYR A 82 -3.79 18.43 -9.73
CA TYR A 82 -2.96 19.28 -10.58
C TYR A 82 -1.62 18.56 -10.84
N ASP A 83 -0.85 18.99 -11.84
CA ASP A 83 0.47 18.41 -12.14
C ASP A 83 1.58 18.85 -11.17
N TYR A 84 1.24 19.57 -10.09
CA TYR A 84 2.14 20.06 -9.05
C TYR A 84 1.48 19.96 -7.67
N ALA A 85 2.30 19.95 -6.62
CA ALA A 85 1.91 19.63 -5.25
C ALA A 85 1.23 20.79 -4.52
N ARG A 86 -0.05 21.04 -4.87
CA ARG A 86 -0.78 22.25 -4.43
C ARG A 86 -1.20 22.23 -2.97
N TYR A 87 -1.59 21.06 -2.45
CA TYR A 87 -2.00 20.90 -1.05
C TYR A 87 -1.29 19.71 -0.45
N THR A 88 -0.17 20.01 0.20
CA THR A 88 0.71 19.02 0.77
C THR A 88 0.59 18.94 2.29
N ALA A 89 0.83 17.74 2.82
CA ALA A 89 1.07 17.51 4.23
C ALA A 89 2.38 16.75 4.41
N PHE A 90 3.28 17.28 5.22
CA PHE A 90 4.50 16.57 5.62
C PHE A 90 4.14 15.48 6.64
N MET A 91 4.51 14.24 6.33
CA MET A 91 4.20 13.07 7.13
C MET A 91 5.52 12.42 7.59
N PRO A 92 5.93 12.64 8.85
CA PRO A 92 7.17 12.06 9.34
C PRO A 92 7.04 10.55 9.60
N ASN A 93 8.10 9.80 9.31
CA ASN A 93 8.14 8.33 9.41
C ASN A 93 6.98 7.64 8.65
N ALA A 94 6.54 8.23 7.53
CA ALA A 94 5.50 7.68 6.68
C ALA A 94 5.79 6.24 6.24
N LYS A 95 7.05 5.90 5.98
CA LYS A 95 7.46 4.55 5.58
C LYS A 95 7.09 3.50 6.62
N GLU A 96 7.33 3.78 7.91
CA GLU A 96 6.99 2.81 8.98
C GLU A 96 5.49 2.57 9.05
N TYR A 97 4.67 3.59 8.81
CA TYR A 97 3.22 3.44 8.74
C TYR A 97 2.81 2.58 7.55
N VAL A 98 3.32 2.91 6.35
CA VAL A 98 3.05 2.17 5.10
C VAL A 98 3.45 0.71 5.25
N ASP A 99 4.70 0.45 5.64
CA ASP A 99 5.23 -0.90 5.83
C ASP A 99 4.33 -1.70 6.79
N LYS A 100 3.90 -1.08 7.89
CA LYS A 100 3.02 -1.72 8.87
C LYS A 100 1.64 -2.04 8.29
N GLN A 101 1.01 -1.11 7.56
CA GLN A 101 -0.32 -1.38 6.97
C GLN A 101 -0.23 -2.51 5.94
N ILE A 102 0.79 -2.48 5.08
CA ILE A 102 0.97 -3.50 4.05
C ILE A 102 1.33 -4.85 4.67
N SER A 103 2.14 -4.88 5.74
CA SER A 103 2.41 -6.12 6.48
C SER A 103 1.14 -6.75 7.06
N LEU A 104 0.20 -5.96 7.58
CA LEU A 104 -1.08 -6.49 8.08
C LEU A 104 -1.91 -7.13 6.96
N VAL A 105 -1.90 -6.54 5.76
CA VAL A 105 -2.56 -7.11 4.58
C VAL A 105 -1.86 -8.39 4.13
N ALA A 106 -0.53 -8.39 4.05
CA ALA A 106 0.27 -9.57 3.71
C ALA A 106 0.01 -10.74 4.70
N GLU A 107 -0.04 -10.46 6.01
CA GLU A 107 -0.41 -11.46 7.02
C GLU A 107 -1.82 -12.03 6.80
N GLN A 108 -2.77 -11.22 6.35
CA GLN A 108 -4.11 -11.69 6.03
C GLN A 108 -4.12 -12.56 4.76
N ILE A 109 -3.39 -12.16 3.72
CA ILE A 109 -3.21 -12.95 2.50
C ILE A 109 -2.60 -14.32 2.81
N VAL A 110 -1.58 -14.38 3.67
CA VAL A 110 -0.98 -15.65 4.12
C VAL A 110 -2.03 -16.54 4.79
N LYS A 111 -2.84 -16.00 5.70
CA LYS A 111 -3.90 -16.78 6.38
C LYS A 111 -4.92 -17.30 5.39
N ASP A 112 -5.34 -16.48 4.44
CA ASP A 112 -6.32 -16.85 3.42
C ASP A 112 -5.73 -17.94 2.51
N ALA A 113 -4.47 -17.80 2.07
CA ALA A 113 -3.78 -18.79 1.27
C ALA A 113 -3.68 -20.15 1.99
N ILE A 114 -3.30 -20.17 3.27
CA ILE A 114 -3.21 -21.41 4.07
C ILE A 114 -4.57 -22.12 4.15
N GLN A 115 -5.67 -21.37 4.23
CA GLN A 115 -7.02 -21.92 4.39
C GLN A 115 -7.68 -22.33 3.08
N MET A 116 -7.42 -21.56 2.01
CA MET A 116 -8.18 -21.59 0.77
C MET A 116 -7.38 -22.07 -0.44
N SER A 117 -6.06 -22.28 -0.31
CA SER A 117 -5.25 -22.79 -1.42
C SER A 117 -5.75 -24.14 -1.93
N ASP A 118 -5.69 -24.29 -3.25
CA ASP A 118 -5.85 -25.57 -3.93
C ASP A 118 -4.49 -26.04 -4.43
N GLU A 119 -4.12 -27.29 -4.17
CA GLU A 119 -2.80 -27.81 -4.56
C GLU A 119 -1.57 -26.94 -4.16
N CYS A 120 -1.66 -26.20 -3.03
CA CYS A 120 -0.64 -25.22 -2.56
C CYS A 120 -0.57 -23.93 -3.39
N GLU A 121 -1.51 -23.69 -4.28
CA GLU A 121 -1.60 -22.48 -5.08
C GLU A 121 -2.76 -21.61 -4.56
N TYR A 122 -2.50 -20.32 -4.47
CA TYR A 122 -3.50 -19.32 -4.12
C TYR A 122 -3.38 -18.12 -5.04
N ALA A 123 -4.49 -17.72 -5.68
CA ALA A 123 -4.55 -16.57 -6.54
C ALA A 123 -5.07 -15.35 -5.75
N PHE A 124 -4.22 -14.35 -5.59
CA PHE A 124 -4.61 -13.05 -5.07
C PHE A 124 -4.88 -12.11 -6.24
N ASP A 125 -6.16 -11.79 -6.45
CA ASP A 125 -6.63 -10.88 -7.49
C ASP A 125 -6.61 -9.43 -6.99
N CYS A 126 -5.80 -8.57 -7.62
CA CYS A 126 -5.68 -7.16 -7.25
C CYS A 126 -6.99 -6.38 -7.42
N GLU A 127 -7.84 -6.71 -8.41
CA GLU A 127 -9.13 -6.04 -8.59
C GLU A 127 -10.09 -6.31 -7.43
N SER A 128 -9.98 -7.50 -6.84
CA SER A 128 -10.76 -7.91 -5.68
C SER A 128 -10.16 -7.43 -4.36
N ALA A 129 -8.90 -6.98 -4.36
CA ALA A 129 -8.15 -6.65 -3.15
C ALA A 129 -8.76 -5.46 -2.38
N GLU A 130 -9.23 -4.44 -3.09
CA GLU A 130 -9.83 -3.25 -2.47
C GLU A 130 -11.03 -3.63 -1.58
N LYS A 131 -11.86 -4.58 -2.01
CA LYS A 131 -13.07 -4.99 -1.27
C LYS A 131 -12.78 -5.87 -0.06
N HIS A 132 -11.76 -6.71 -0.15
CA HIS A 132 -11.50 -7.74 0.86
C HIS A 132 -10.40 -7.34 1.85
N TYR A 133 -9.42 -6.55 1.39
CA TYR A 133 -8.27 -6.12 2.18
C TYR A 133 -8.22 -4.60 2.42
N GLU A 134 -9.20 -3.83 1.91
CA GLU A 134 -9.22 -2.36 1.99
C GLU A 134 -7.93 -1.72 1.43
N LEU A 135 -7.34 -2.35 0.42
CA LEU A 135 -6.08 -1.94 -0.21
C LEU A 135 -6.27 -1.86 -1.73
N LEU A 136 -6.16 -0.65 -2.29
CA LEU A 136 -6.14 -0.48 -3.74
C LEU A 136 -4.77 -0.91 -4.27
N VAL A 137 -4.75 -1.94 -5.11
CA VAL A 137 -3.54 -2.41 -5.79
C VAL A 137 -3.77 -2.31 -7.29
N THR A 138 -2.89 -1.57 -7.95
CA THR A 138 -2.88 -1.43 -9.42
C THR A 138 -1.45 -1.56 -9.92
N ASP A 139 -1.28 -1.67 -11.24
CA ASP A 139 0.01 -1.76 -11.91
C ASP A 139 0.89 -0.51 -11.70
N ASP A 140 0.30 0.67 -11.51
CA ASP A 140 1.02 1.93 -11.47
C ASP A 140 0.96 2.71 -10.15
N ASN A 141 0.14 2.32 -9.16
CA ASN A 141 0.05 3.07 -7.90
C ASN A 141 1.17 2.81 -6.89
N GLY A 142 2.14 1.95 -7.21
CA GLY A 142 3.30 1.63 -6.37
C GLY A 142 3.03 0.75 -5.15
N ILE A 143 1.77 0.55 -4.74
CA ILE A 143 1.40 -0.29 -3.59
C ILE A 143 1.68 -1.77 -3.89
N GLY A 144 1.42 -2.21 -5.12
CA GLY A 144 1.63 -3.61 -5.53
C GLY A 144 3.10 -4.07 -5.39
N ILE A 145 4.06 -3.19 -5.69
CA ILE A 145 5.49 -3.48 -5.56
C ILE A 145 5.87 -3.66 -4.08
N ILE A 146 5.37 -2.78 -3.21
CA ILE A 146 5.66 -2.86 -1.77
C ILE A 146 5.02 -4.12 -1.17
N LEU A 147 3.78 -4.44 -1.57
CA LEU A 147 3.10 -5.67 -1.16
C LEU A 147 3.86 -6.92 -1.65
N LEU A 148 4.31 -6.93 -2.90
CA LEU A 148 5.10 -8.03 -3.46
C LEU A 148 6.36 -8.28 -2.64
N HIS A 149 7.14 -7.23 -2.34
CA HIS A 149 8.33 -7.37 -1.50
C HIS A 149 8.00 -7.98 -0.13
N LYS A 150 6.90 -7.56 0.49
CA LYS A 150 6.45 -8.14 1.78
C LYS A 150 6.07 -9.60 1.66
N LEU A 151 5.35 -9.99 0.61
CA LEU A 151 4.97 -11.38 0.38
C LEU A 151 6.19 -12.27 0.04
N GLN A 152 7.19 -11.74 -0.66
CA GLN A 152 8.44 -12.46 -0.94
C GLN A 152 9.30 -12.70 0.31
N GLU A 153 9.16 -11.85 1.33
CA GLU A 153 9.80 -12.02 2.64
C GLU A 153 9.08 -13.03 3.55
N CYS A 154 7.82 -13.38 3.24
CA CYS A 154 7.05 -14.35 4.01
C CYS A 154 7.64 -15.76 3.88
N GLU A 155 7.78 -16.47 5.00
CA GLU A 155 8.38 -17.80 5.01
C GLU A 155 7.47 -18.89 4.46
N GLU A 156 6.16 -18.63 4.38
CA GLU A 156 5.14 -19.59 3.95
C GLU A 156 5.16 -19.80 2.43
N PHE A 157 5.56 -18.79 1.67
CA PHE A 157 5.62 -18.85 0.21
C PHE A 157 6.97 -19.35 -0.26
N SER A 158 6.93 -20.21 -1.28
CA SER A 158 8.10 -20.75 -1.97
C SER A 158 8.40 -19.99 -3.26
N ASP A 159 7.36 -19.45 -3.88
CA ASP A 159 7.43 -18.71 -5.14
C ASP A 159 6.21 -17.80 -5.28
N ILE A 160 6.38 -16.73 -6.06
CA ILE A 160 5.31 -15.78 -6.40
C ILE A 160 5.46 -15.40 -7.87
N GLU A 161 4.44 -15.72 -8.67
CA GLU A 161 4.34 -15.31 -10.07
C GLU A 161 3.28 -14.23 -10.22
N ILE A 162 3.46 -13.32 -11.18
CA ILE A 162 2.52 -12.22 -11.45
C ILE A 162 2.12 -12.28 -12.91
N GLU A 163 0.82 -12.40 -13.17
CA GLU A 163 0.24 -12.37 -14.52
C GLU A 163 -1.11 -11.65 -14.43
N ASP A 164 -1.37 -10.71 -15.35
CA ASP A 164 -2.64 -9.98 -15.49
C ASP A 164 -3.23 -9.45 -14.16
N ASP A 165 -2.44 -8.71 -13.37
CA ASP A 165 -2.84 -8.15 -12.06
C ASP A 165 -3.25 -9.19 -11.00
N VAL A 166 -2.81 -10.44 -11.17
CA VAL A 166 -3.00 -11.53 -10.21
C VAL A 166 -1.65 -12.01 -9.69
N PHE A 167 -1.55 -12.18 -8.37
CA PHE A 167 -0.38 -12.73 -7.70
C PHE A 167 -0.67 -14.21 -7.43
N TYR A 168 0.04 -15.09 -8.12
CA TYR A 168 -0.02 -16.54 -7.94
C TYR A 168 0.97 -16.94 -6.86
N LEU A 169 0.47 -17.17 -5.65
CA LEU A 169 1.25 -17.48 -4.46
C LEU A 169 1.38 -18.99 -4.31
N LYS A 170 2.61 -19.49 -4.30
CA LYS A 170 2.89 -20.92 -4.11
C LYS A 170 3.33 -21.20 -2.68
N LEU A 171 2.45 -21.82 -1.90
CA LEU A 171 2.74 -22.24 -0.53
C LEU A 171 3.73 -23.40 -0.47
N LYS A 172 4.58 -23.40 0.55
CA LYS A 172 5.36 -24.58 0.92
C LYS A 172 4.44 -25.64 1.50
N GLU A 173 4.69 -26.91 1.17
CA GLU A 173 3.84 -28.05 1.57
C GLU A 173 3.63 -28.15 3.09
N GLU A 174 4.62 -27.75 3.89
CA GLU A 174 4.58 -27.79 5.35
C GLU A 174 3.54 -26.86 5.98
N PHE A 175 3.06 -25.85 5.25
CA PHE A 175 2.01 -24.94 5.69
C PHE A 175 0.63 -25.30 5.14
N LYS A 176 0.51 -26.32 4.29
CA LYS A 176 -0.78 -26.75 3.73
C LYS A 176 -1.64 -27.41 4.80
N ILE A 177 -2.90 -26.99 4.90
CA ILE A 177 -3.91 -27.70 5.70
C ILE A 177 -4.58 -28.75 4.80
N GLU A 178 -4.44 -30.04 5.15
CA GLU A 178 -5.22 -31.09 4.51
C GLU A 178 -6.71 -30.93 4.85
N GLN A 179 -7.53 -30.54 3.88
CA GLN A 179 -8.98 -30.58 4.02
C GLN A 179 -9.43 -32.05 4.11
N THR A 180 -9.75 -32.51 5.31
CA THR A 180 -10.35 -33.83 5.51
C THR A 180 -11.78 -33.79 4.97
N ILE A 181 -12.00 -34.35 3.78
CA ILE A 181 -13.34 -34.53 3.23
C ILE A 181 -14.06 -35.53 4.14
N SER A 182 -15.02 -35.07 4.94
CA SER A 182 -15.92 -35.99 5.62
C SER A 182 -16.84 -36.62 4.58
N GLU A 183 -16.67 -37.93 4.33
CA GLU A 183 -17.60 -38.69 3.49
C GLU A 183 -19.04 -38.49 4.00
N PRO A 184 -20.02 -38.18 3.13
CA PRO A 184 -21.41 -38.14 3.54
C PRO A 184 -21.79 -39.55 3.96
N THR A 185 -22.13 -39.73 5.23
CA THR A 185 -22.70 -40.98 5.72
C THR A 185 -24.03 -41.20 4.99
N MET A 186 -24.03 -42.05 3.97
CA MET A 186 -25.26 -42.59 3.39
C MET A 186 -25.98 -43.38 4.49
N GLN A 187 -26.94 -42.73 5.15
CA GLN A 187 -27.96 -43.45 5.89
C GLN A 187 -29.01 -43.97 4.90
N MET A 188 -29.30 -45.25 5.08
CA MET A 188 -30.04 -46.19 4.23
C MET A 188 -31.46 -45.77 3.87
#